data_AF-A0AAD9US86-F1
#
_entry.id   AF-A0AAD9US86-F1
#
_cell.length_a   1.000
_cell.length_b   1.000
_cell.length_c   1.000
_cell.angle_alpha   90.00
_cell.angle_beta   90.00
_cell.angle_gamma   90.00
#
_symmetry.space_group_name_H-M   'P 1'
#
loop_
_entity.id
_entity.type
_entity.pdbx_description
1 polymer ?
#
loop_
_entity_poly.entity_id
_entity_poly.type
_entity_poly.pdbx_seq_one_letter_code
_entity_poly.pdbx_strand_id
1 'polypeptide(L)'
;MHEPFLFCFESLFWSGTNRVAHAFSEFGARFTTLEDTMAGWIVNGLNWCGSGKNGSDGINYTECPKGCDIAPFWEEASSRFALNASGVVRVLLNGSNRNASGFPSPAYRNSRMRQIRHTINKSWELCFLTKFELPNMRPARVTKLLVLVMHTIGSSEVETCGNGSIKVLLKDAKRYNLTHSCHDDPDDVEHLLCVDHPYSYACQFLKEHKHKEKSDWDG
;
A
#
# COMPACT_ATOMS: atom_id res chain seq x y z
N MET A 1 -28.22 3.25 20.44
CA MET A 1 -28.59 2.13 19.56
C MET A 1 -28.52 2.57 18.11
N HIS A 2 -27.38 2.31 17.44
CA HIS A 2 -27.30 2.04 16.00
C HIS A 2 -25.88 1.54 15.71
N GLU A 3 -25.66 0.26 16.01
CA GLU A 3 -24.75 -0.58 15.24
C GLU A 3 -25.65 -1.35 14.26
N PRO A 4 -25.66 -0.96 12.98
CA PRO A 4 -25.88 -1.95 11.95
C PRO A 4 -24.91 -1.68 10.82
N PHE A 5 -23.81 -2.43 10.78
CA PHE A 5 -23.28 -3.12 9.59
C PHE A 5 -22.00 -3.81 10.07
N LEU A 6 -22.20 -4.98 10.67
CA LEU A 6 -21.14 -5.94 10.94
C LEU A 6 -20.73 -6.62 9.62
N PHE A 7 -20.34 -5.83 8.63
CA PHE A 7 -19.42 -6.27 7.59
C PHE A 7 -18.04 -5.84 8.09
N CYS A 8 -17.29 -6.80 8.64
CA CYS A 8 -15.86 -6.59 8.85
C CYS A 8 -15.22 -6.59 7.47
N PHE A 9 -15.24 -5.45 6.78
CA PHE A 9 -14.50 -5.29 5.53
C PHE A 9 -13.02 -5.47 5.86
N GLU A 10 -12.39 -6.45 5.21
CA GLU A 10 -10.96 -6.64 5.32
C GLU A 10 -10.27 -5.53 4.54
N SER A 11 -9.97 -4.43 5.22
CA SER A 11 -9.38 -3.24 4.61
C SER A 11 -7.96 -3.52 4.11
N LEU A 12 -7.69 -3.13 2.87
CA LEU A 12 -6.37 -3.17 2.26
C LEU A 12 -5.90 -1.75 1.92
N PHE A 13 -4.88 -1.32 2.64
CA PHE A 13 -4.13 -0.10 2.34
C PHE A 13 -2.92 -0.46 1.49
N TRP A 14 -2.42 0.51 0.73
CA TRP A 14 -1.29 0.26 -0.17
C TRP A 14 -0.44 1.51 -0.35
N SER A 15 0.84 1.32 -0.66
CA SER A 15 1.79 2.41 -0.86
C SER A 15 2.83 2.00 -1.91
N GLY A 16 2.76 2.61 -3.09
CA GLY A 16 3.64 2.29 -4.22
C GLY A 16 3.35 0.95 -4.89
N THR A 17 2.17 0.38 -4.65
CA THR A 17 1.73 -0.95 -5.09
C THR A 17 0.34 -0.94 -5.74
N ASN A 18 -0.15 0.21 -6.23
CA ASN A 18 -1.52 0.40 -6.74
C ASN A 18 -2.03 -0.79 -7.57
N ARG A 19 -1.34 -1.12 -8.68
CA ARG A 19 -1.76 -2.19 -9.60
C ARG A 19 -1.90 -3.55 -8.90
N VAL A 20 -0.92 -3.91 -8.07
CA VAL A 20 -0.90 -5.21 -7.39
C VAL A 20 -1.95 -5.24 -6.29
N ALA A 21 -2.12 -4.14 -5.54
CA ALA A 21 -3.14 -4.03 -4.49
C ALA A 21 -4.56 -4.20 -5.04
N HIS A 22 -4.88 -3.59 -6.19
CA HIS A 22 -6.20 -3.72 -6.81
C HIS A 22 -6.42 -5.10 -7.45
N ALA A 23 -5.37 -5.73 -7.99
CA ALA A 23 -5.45 -7.11 -8.46
C ALA A 23 -5.64 -8.09 -7.27
N PHE A 24 -5.00 -7.81 -6.14
CA PHE A 24 -5.07 -8.61 -4.92
C PHE A 24 -6.42 -8.44 -4.20
N SER A 25 -7.01 -7.24 -4.24
CA SER A 25 -8.33 -6.97 -3.65
C SER A 25 -9.49 -7.63 -4.41
N GLU A 26 -9.29 -7.93 -5.70
CA GLU A 26 -10.29 -8.51 -6.59
C GLU A 26 -11.57 -7.66 -6.64
N PHE A 27 -11.43 -6.35 -6.89
CA PHE A 27 -12.55 -5.40 -6.96
C PHE A 27 -13.47 -5.43 -5.74
N GLY A 28 -12.89 -5.45 -4.53
CA GLY A 28 -13.65 -5.52 -3.29
C GLY A 28 -14.08 -6.93 -2.87
N ALA A 29 -13.85 -7.97 -3.69
CA ALA A 29 -14.33 -9.32 -3.41
C ALA A 29 -13.53 -10.02 -2.29
N ARG A 30 -12.20 -9.80 -2.21
CA ARG A 30 -11.35 -10.34 -1.15
C ARG A 30 -11.07 -9.33 -0.06
N PHE A 31 -10.66 -8.14 -0.48
CA PHE A 31 -10.32 -7.03 0.39
C PHE A 31 -10.94 -5.77 -0.19
N THR A 32 -11.14 -4.76 0.64
CA THR A 32 -11.63 -3.46 0.20
C THR A 32 -10.48 -2.46 0.24
N THR A 33 -10.09 -1.88 -0.88
CA THR A 33 -9.23 -0.68 -0.90
C THR A 33 -10.09 0.59 -0.81
N LEU A 34 -9.44 1.76 -0.66
CA LEU A 34 -10.17 3.03 -0.68
C LEU A 34 -10.93 3.22 -2.01
N GLU A 35 -10.31 2.80 -3.11
CA GLU A 35 -10.84 2.90 -4.46
C GLU A 35 -12.03 1.97 -4.72
N ASP A 36 -12.18 0.90 -3.94
CA ASP A 36 -13.35 0.02 -3.97
C ASP A 36 -14.58 0.63 -3.24
N THR A 37 -14.39 1.70 -2.45
CA THR A 37 -15.50 2.42 -1.81
C THR A 37 -16.23 3.31 -2.81
N MET A 38 -17.50 3.63 -2.58
CA MET A 38 -18.27 4.53 -3.47
C MET A 38 -17.55 5.87 -3.73
N ALA A 39 -17.01 6.49 -2.68
CA ALA A 39 -16.33 7.77 -2.80
C ALA A 39 -15.03 7.64 -3.59
N GLY A 40 -14.23 6.60 -3.33
CA GLY A 40 -13.00 6.35 -4.07
C GLY A 40 -13.27 6.00 -5.53
N TRP A 41 -14.23 5.12 -5.79
CA TRP A 41 -14.56 4.60 -7.13
C TRP A 41 -14.92 5.71 -8.12
N ILE A 42 -15.83 6.62 -7.75
CA ILE A 42 -16.34 7.67 -8.65
C ILE A 42 -15.23 8.61 -9.13
N VAL A 43 -14.17 8.79 -8.34
CA VAL A 43 -13.09 9.73 -8.66
C VAL A 43 -11.73 9.06 -8.82
N ASN A 44 -11.69 7.73 -8.84
CA ASN A 44 -10.46 6.99 -9.06
C ASN A 44 -9.89 7.32 -10.45
N GLY A 45 -8.60 7.66 -10.50
CA GLY A 45 -7.92 8.08 -11.74
C GLY A 45 -8.28 9.47 -12.25
N LEU A 46 -9.19 10.22 -11.60
CA LEU A 46 -9.48 11.60 -11.96
C LEU A 46 -8.43 12.55 -11.35
N ASN A 47 -8.19 13.67 -12.03
CA ASN A 47 -7.34 14.77 -11.54
C ASN A 47 -8.07 16.09 -11.76
N TRP A 48 -8.46 16.76 -10.69
CA TRP A 48 -9.31 17.95 -10.74
C TRP A 48 -8.89 18.99 -9.70
N CYS A 49 -9.14 20.26 -10.03
CA CYS A 49 -8.91 21.40 -9.15
C CYS A 49 -9.69 22.62 -9.64
N GLY A 50 -9.93 23.57 -8.73
CA GLY A 50 -10.55 24.84 -9.08
C GLY A 50 -9.58 25.77 -9.83
N SER A 51 -10.15 26.65 -10.66
CA SER A 51 -9.44 27.78 -11.26
C SER A 51 -9.73 29.06 -10.49
N GLY A 52 -8.68 29.79 -10.10
CA GLY A 52 -8.82 31.16 -9.59
C GLY A 52 -9.00 32.22 -10.70
N LYS A 53 -8.98 31.80 -11.97
CA LYS A 53 -9.22 32.67 -13.14
C LYS A 53 -10.70 32.61 -13.49
N ASN A 54 -11.25 33.72 -14.03
CA ASN A 54 -12.64 33.86 -14.47
C ASN A 54 -12.97 32.95 -15.67
N GLY A 55 -13.04 31.63 -15.45
CA GLY A 55 -13.62 30.65 -16.36
C GLY A 55 -15.10 30.44 -16.05
N SER A 56 -15.87 29.97 -17.03
CA SER A 56 -17.33 29.88 -16.91
C SER A 56 -17.85 28.83 -15.93
N ASP A 57 -17.06 27.79 -15.63
CA ASP A 57 -17.43 26.67 -14.73
C ASP A 57 -16.55 26.56 -13.47
N GLY A 58 -15.50 27.39 -13.36
CA GLY A 58 -14.57 27.38 -12.23
C GLY A 58 -13.59 26.20 -12.18
N ILE A 59 -13.51 25.37 -13.22
CA ILE A 59 -12.62 24.19 -13.26
C ILE A 59 -11.35 24.51 -14.05
N ASN A 60 -10.20 24.04 -13.56
CA ASN A 60 -8.94 24.14 -14.29
C ASN A 60 -8.64 22.83 -15.04
N TYR A 61 -8.74 22.87 -16.37
CA TYR A 61 -8.49 21.73 -17.26
C TYR A 61 -7.03 21.65 -17.75
N THR A 62 -6.20 22.64 -17.45
CA THR A 62 -4.82 22.72 -17.96
C THR A 62 -3.81 22.12 -16.98
N GLU A 63 -3.85 22.56 -15.72
CA GLU A 63 -2.88 22.14 -14.73
C GLU A 63 -3.49 22.17 -13.33
N CYS A 64 -3.29 21.09 -12.57
CA CYS A 64 -3.64 21.03 -11.16
C CYS A 64 -2.40 20.90 -10.29
N PRO A 65 -2.39 21.56 -9.11
CA PRO A 65 -1.33 21.38 -8.16
C PRO A 65 -1.27 19.91 -7.73
N LYS A 66 -0.06 19.39 -7.62
CA LYS A 66 0.19 18.00 -7.22
C LYS A 66 0.95 18.01 -5.90
N GLY A 67 0.49 17.20 -4.97
CA GLY A 67 1.12 17.09 -3.66
C GLY A 67 0.23 16.37 -2.68
N CYS A 68 0.87 15.64 -1.77
CA CYS A 68 0.22 15.04 -0.61
C CYS A 68 -0.55 16.05 0.24
N ASP A 69 0.03 17.24 0.43
CA ASP A 69 -0.55 18.32 1.23
C ASP A 69 -1.54 19.18 0.43
N ILE A 70 -1.82 18.80 -0.82
CA ILE A 70 -2.69 19.55 -1.75
C ILE A 70 -3.66 18.57 -2.45
N ALA A 71 -4.17 17.61 -1.67
CA ALA A 71 -5.13 16.62 -2.12
C ALA A 71 -6.25 16.45 -1.07
N PRO A 72 -7.03 17.51 -0.77
CA PRO A 72 -7.97 17.54 0.36
C PRO A 72 -9.05 16.44 0.27
N PHE A 73 -9.47 16.07 -0.94
CA PHE A 73 -10.38 14.95 -1.13
C PHE A 73 -9.77 13.64 -0.63
N TRP A 74 -8.57 13.29 -1.10
CA TRP A 74 -7.90 12.03 -0.73
C TRP A 74 -7.46 12.03 0.73
N GLU A 75 -7.12 13.19 1.30
CA GLU A 75 -6.88 13.34 2.75
C GLU A 75 -8.09 12.92 3.59
N GLU A 76 -9.27 13.49 3.29
CA GLU A 76 -10.49 13.17 4.02
C GLU A 76 -10.94 11.73 3.74
N ALA A 77 -10.86 11.28 2.49
CA ALA A 77 -11.23 9.93 2.09
C ALA A 77 -10.37 8.86 2.78
N SER A 78 -9.04 9.00 2.77
CA SER A 78 -8.11 8.12 3.50
C SER A 78 -8.37 8.15 5.01
N SER A 79 -8.58 9.34 5.59
CA SER A 79 -8.87 9.48 7.02
C SER A 79 -10.15 8.74 7.42
N ARG A 80 -11.22 8.91 6.65
CA ARG A 80 -12.52 8.25 6.89
C ARG A 80 -12.45 6.75 6.71
N PHE A 81 -11.72 6.29 5.70
CA PHE A 81 -11.51 4.88 5.46
C PHE A 81 -10.76 4.22 6.62
N ALA A 82 -9.69 4.84 7.12
CA ALA A 82 -8.96 4.36 8.29
C ALA A 82 -9.76 4.41 9.60
N LEU A 83 -10.56 5.47 9.81
CA LEU A 83 -11.45 5.58 10.99
C LEU A 83 -12.48 4.44 11.06
N ASN A 84 -12.90 3.93 9.91
CA ASN A 84 -13.91 2.89 9.79
C ASN A 84 -13.32 1.48 9.66
N ALA A 85 -12.02 1.35 9.45
CA ALA A 85 -11.33 0.06 9.41
C ALA A 85 -11.46 -0.71 10.74
N SER A 86 -11.61 -2.02 10.66
CA SER A 86 -11.77 -2.91 11.82
C SER A 86 -11.29 -4.32 11.51
N GLY A 87 -11.00 -5.10 12.54
CA GLY A 87 -10.47 -6.45 12.39
C GLY A 87 -9.01 -6.44 11.94
N VAL A 88 -8.66 -7.38 11.05
CA VAL A 88 -7.32 -7.46 10.46
C VAL A 88 -7.22 -6.48 9.29
N VAL A 89 -6.39 -5.46 9.47
CA VAL A 89 -6.11 -4.45 8.44
C VAL A 89 -4.81 -4.80 7.75
N ARG A 90 -4.78 -4.75 6.42
CA ARG A 90 -3.60 -5.07 5.61
C ARG A 90 -2.97 -3.82 5.02
N VAL A 91 -1.64 -3.84 4.89
CA VAL A 91 -0.88 -2.81 4.16
C VAL A 91 0.05 -3.50 3.19
N LEU A 92 -0.12 -3.28 1.89
CA LEU A 92 0.76 -3.81 0.85
C LEU A 92 1.81 -2.77 0.44
N LEU A 93 3.10 -3.12 0.57
CA LEU A 93 4.25 -2.26 0.30
C LEU A 93 5.17 -2.86 -0.76
N ASN A 94 5.89 -2.00 -1.48
CA ASN A 94 6.88 -2.42 -2.47
C ASN A 94 8.29 -2.42 -1.87
N GLY A 95 8.82 -3.59 -1.54
CA GLY A 95 10.17 -3.81 -1.05
C GLY A 95 11.25 -3.75 -2.14
N SER A 96 10.88 -3.73 -3.42
CA SER A 96 11.77 -3.53 -4.57
C SER A 96 11.75 -2.10 -5.11
N ASN A 97 11.21 -1.14 -4.36
CA ASN A 97 10.98 0.22 -4.84
C ASN A 97 12.28 0.95 -5.20
N ARG A 98 12.32 1.48 -6.43
CA ARG A 98 13.43 2.27 -6.98
C ARG A 98 12.90 3.49 -7.69
N ASN A 99 13.65 4.60 -7.65
CA ASN A 99 13.26 5.81 -8.37
C ASN A 99 13.55 5.70 -9.88
N ALA A 100 13.18 6.72 -10.64
CA ALA A 100 13.39 6.78 -12.09
C ALA A 100 14.87 6.64 -12.53
N SER A 101 15.82 6.87 -11.63
CA SER A 101 17.26 6.73 -11.87
C SER A 101 17.81 5.38 -11.38
N GLY A 102 16.95 4.46 -10.95
CA GLY A 102 17.33 3.13 -10.48
C GLY A 102 17.85 3.07 -9.04
N PHE A 103 17.86 4.18 -8.30
CA PHE A 103 18.31 4.19 -6.91
C PHE A 103 17.23 3.64 -5.96
N PRO A 104 17.62 2.87 -4.92
CA PRO A 104 16.75 2.48 -3.81
C PRO A 104 15.84 3.61 -3.33
N SER A 105 14.55 3.34 -3.20
CA SER A 105 13.56 4.25 -2.65
C SER A 105 12.82 3.57 -1.50
N PRO A 106 12.49 4.31 -0.42
CA PRO A 106 11.83 3.72 0.72
C PRO A 106 10.42 3.22 0.35
N ALA A 107 10.05 2.04 0.87
CA ALA A 107 8.73 1.45 0.75
C ALA A 107 7.68 2.23 1.57
N TYR A 108 8.10 2.77 2.72
CA TYR A 108 7.30 3.60 3.62
C TYR A 108 7.91 4.99 3.80
N ARG A 109 7.13 6.05 3.58
CA ARG A 109 7.62 7.42 3.78
C ARG A 109 7.07 8.00 5.06
N ASN A 110 7.93 8.17 6.07
CA ASN A 110 7.51 8.81 7.30
C ASN A 110 7.32 10.33 7.10
N SER A 111 6.47 10.97 7.92
CA SER A 111 6.21 12.42 7.85
C SER A 111 7.40 13.30 8.23
N ARG A 112 8.45 12.72 8.82
CA ARG A 112 9.67 13.43 9.28
C ARG A 112 10.84 13.33 8.30
N MET A 113 10.72 12.52 7.25
CA MET A 113 11.73 12.37 6.21
C MET A 113 11.69 13.66 5.41
N ARG A 114 12.62 14.54 5.76
CA ARG A 114 12.82 15.84 5.13
C ARG A 114 13.01 15.60 3.64
N GLN A 115 11.96 15.89 2.88
CA GLN A 115 12.00 15.91 1.44
C GLN A 115 13.10 16.91 1.06
N ILE A 116 14.17 16.43 0.43
CA ILE A 116 15.07 17.34 -0.26
C ILE A 116 14.20 17.98 -1.33
N ARG A 117 13.83 19.25 -1.14
CA ARG A 117 12.90 20.05 -1.96
C ARG A 117 13.27 20.12 -3.47
N HIS A 118 14.37 19.47 -3.87
CA HIS A 118 14.95 19.49 -5.20
C HIS A 118 14.90 18.19 -5.99
N THR A 119 14.38 17.07 -5.45
CA THR A 119 14.12 15.88 -6.28
C THR A 119 12.76 16.01 -6.96
N ILE A 120 12.78 16.78 -8.04
CA ILE A 120 11.80 16.83 -9.11
C ILE A 120 11.72 15.41 -9.68
N ASN A 121 10.78 14.60 -9.22
CA ASN A 121 10.01 13.61 -10.00
C ASN A 121 9.34 12.56 -9.09
N LYS A 122 8.01 12.68 -9.03
CA LYS A 122 7.03 11.58 -9.02
C LYS A 122 7.22 10.44 -8.01
N SER A 123 6.87 10.71 -6.76
CA SER A 123 6.15 9.67 -6.01
C SER A 123 5.28 10.35 -4.95
N TRP A 124 4.05 10.67 -5.36
CA TRP A 124 3.08 11.48 -4.63
C TRP A 124 2.06 10.64 -3.85
N GLU A 125 2.10 9.32 -4.01
CA GLU A 125 1.15 8.36 -3.43
C GLU A 125 1.59 7.83 -2.05
N LEU A 126 2.84 8.07 -1.64
CA LEU A 126 3.48 7.35 -0.53
C LEU A 126 3.24 7.95 0.87
N CYS A 127 2.43 8.99 1.01
CA CYS A 127 2.30 9.76 2.26
C CYS A 127 0.97 9.59 3.00
N PHE A 128 -0.10 9.16 2.31
CA PHE A 128 -1.44 9.07 2.89
C PHE A 128 -1.43 8.09 4.07
N LEU A 129 -0.76 6.95 3.89
CA LEU A 129 -0.55 5.94 4.93
C LEU A 129 -0.05 6.53 6.24
N THR A 130 0.99 7.36 6.18
CA THR A 130 1.60 7.94 7.38
C THR A 130 0.80 9.12 7.94
N LYS A 131 0.27 9.99 7.08
CA LYS A 131 -0.33 11.26 7.52
C LYS A 131 -1.77 11.10 7.96
N PHE A 132 -2.53 10.24 7.27
CA PHE A 132 -3.98 10.23 7.33
C PHE A 132 -4.56 8.86 7.65
N GLU A 133 -3.84 7.76 7.44
CA GLU A 133 -4.40 6.42 7.64
C GLU A 133 -3.98 5.84 9.00
N LEU A 134 -2.69 5.57 9.22
CA LEU A 134 -2.19 5.03 10.50
C LEU A 134 -2.65 5.82 11.73
N PRO A 135 -2.63 7.17 11.75
CA PRO A 135 -3.06 7.93 12.92
C PRO A 135 -4.57 7.84 13.19
N ASN A 136 -5.37 7.53 12.16
CA ASN A 136 -6.83 7.47 12.23
C ASN A 136 -7.38 6.05 12.46
N MET A 137 -6.55 5.02 12.32
CA MET A 137 -6.93 3.65 12.68
C MET A 137 -7.26 3.57 14.17
N ARG A 138 -8.40 2.98 14.52
CA ARG A 138 -8.86 2.88 15.91
C ARG A 138 -8.33 1.58 16.56
N PRO A 139 -7.42 1.64 17.55
CA PRO A 139 -6.85 0.42 18.14
C PRO A 139 -7.89 -0.49 18.81
N ALA A 140 -9.01 0.08 19.27
CA ALA A 140 -10.12 -0.68 19.83
C ALA A 140 -10.91 -1.49 18.78
N ARG A 141 -10.77 -1.18 17.49
CA ARG A 141 -11.46 -1.86 16.38
C ARG A 141 -10.51 -2.66 15.50
N VAL A 142 -9.26 -2.21 15.35
CA VAL A 142 -8.22 -2.89 14.57
C VAL A 142 -7.53 -3.92 15.45
N THR A 143 -7.79 -5.20 15.21
CA THR A 143 -7.23 -6.30 15.99
C THR A 143 -5.77 -6.57 15.62
N LYS A 144 -5.41 -6.35 14.36
CA LYS A 144 -4.03 -6.53 13.87
C LYS A 144 -3.78 -5.73 12.60
N LEU A 145 -2.63 -5.08 12.52
CA LEU A 145 -2.06 -4.51 11.29
C LEU A 145 -1.11 -5.52 10.65
N LEU A 146 -1.50 -6.08 9.51
CA LEU A 146 -0.71 -7.04 8.74
C LEU A 146 0.03 -6.30 7.62
N VAL A 147 1.35 -6.13 7.78
CA VAL A 147 2.21 -5.51 6.76
C VAL A 147 2.71 -6.60 5.81
N LEU A 148 2.40 -6.45 4.52
CA LEU A 148 2.81 -7.33 3.44
C LEU A 148 3.83 -6.57 2.58
N VAL A 149 5.04 -7.09 2.48
CA VAL A 149 6.13 -6.48 1.71
C VAL A 149 6.35 -7.36 0.49
N MET A 150 5.96 -6.88 -0.68
CA MET A 150 6.20 -7.59 -1.94
C MET A 150 7.50 -7.15 -2.59
N HIS A 151 8.22 -8.10 -3.16
CA HIS A 151 9.34 -7.87 -4.04
C HIS A 151 8.95 -8.20 -5.48
N THR A 152 9.32 -7.31 -6.41
CA THR A 152 9.03 -7.51 -7.82
C THR A 152 9.84 -8.68 -8.35
N ILE A 153 9.18 -9.65 -9.00
CA ILE A 153 9.83 -10.82 -9.60
C ILE A 153 10.95 -10.37 -10.57
N GLY A 154 12.14 -10.94 -10.38
CA GLY A 154 13.33 -10.62 -11.20
C GLY A 154 13.98 -9.27 -10.88
N SER A 155 13.50 -8.55 -9.88
CA SER A 155 14.14 -7.33 -9.36
C SER A 155 14.95 -7.63 -8.11
N SER A 156 15.89 -6.74 -7.77
CA SER A 156 16.60 -6.83 -6.49
C SER A 156 15.73 -6.35 -5.34
N GLU A 157 15.83 -7.05 -4.21
CA GLU A 157 15.27 -6.61 -2.93
C GLU A 157 15.98 -5.33 -2.46
N VAL A 158 15.19 -4.38 -1.95
CA VAL A 158 15.68 -3.10 -1.43
C VAL A 158 15.40 -2.99 0.06
N GLU A 159 14.17 -3.27 0.49
CA GLU A 159 13.76 -3.25 1.89
C GLU A 159 12.87 -4.44 2.22
N THR A 160 13.20 -5.14 3.30
CA THR A 160 12.45 -6.26 3.86
C THR A 160 11.87 -5.90 5.23
N CYS A 161 11.04 -6.79 5.79
CA CYS A 161 10.49 -6.66 7.13
C CYS A 161 11.58 -6.43 8.18
N GLY A 162 11.40 -5.37 8.97
CA GLY A 162 12.35 -5.00 10.03
C GLY A 162 13.61 -4.27 9.54
N ASN A 163 13.77 -4.03 8.24
CA ASN A 163 14.83 -3.22 7.66
C ASN A 163 14.30 -1.84 7.21
N GLY A 164 15.22 -0.87 7.11
CA GLY A 164 14.98 0.43 6.48
C GLY A 164 13.72 1.15 6.97
N SER A 165 12.93 1.62 6.02
CA SER A 165 11.68 2.36 6.23
C SER A 165 10.54 1.47 6.74
N ILE A 166 10.54 0.18 6.42
CA ILE A 166 9.57 -0.77 6.95
C ILE A 166 9.73 -0.90 8.47
N LYS A 167 10.97 -0.92 8.98
CA LYS A 167 11.22 -0.84 10.44
C LYS A 167 10.62 0.41 11.07
N VAL A 168 10.62 1.54 10.34
CA VAL A 168 10.01 2.79 10.80
C VAL A 168 8.49 2.66 10.85
N LEU A 169 7.87 2.09 9.82
CA LEU A 169 6.43 1.79 9.82
C LEU A 169 6.03 0.95 11.04
N LEU A 170 6.77 -0.13 11.33
CA LEU A 170 6.47 -0.99 12.48
C LEU A 170 6.59 -0.22 13.81
N LYS A 171 7.51 0.74 13.92
CA LYS A 171 7.61 1.63 15.09
C LYS A 171 6.44 2.61 15.16
N ASP A 172 6.02 3.18 14.04
CA ASP A 172 4.88 4.10 13.98
C ASP A 172 3.57 3.36 14.33
N ALA A 173 3.36 2.15 13.82
CA ALA A 173 2.22 1.30 14.19
C ALA A 173 2.18 1.03 15.71
N LYS A 174 3.33 0.67 16.30
CA LYS A 174 3.48 0.52 17.77
C LYS A 174 3.12 1.81 18.51
N ARG A 175 3.57 2.96 18.02
CA ARG A 175 3.29 4.28 18.62
C ARG A 175 1.79 4.61 18.61
N TYR A 176 1.05 4.14 17.62
CA TYR A 176 -0.41 4.26 17.55
C TYR A 176 -1.16 3.12 18.28
N ASN A 177 -0.47 2.33 19.10
CA ASN A 177 -1.03 1.20 19.84
C ASN A 177 -1.66 0.11 18.94
N LEU A 178 -1.15 -0.04 17.71
CA LEU A 178 -1.57 -1.10 16.80
C LEU A 178 -0.67 -2.33 16.96
N THR A 179 -1.27 -3.47 17.35
CA THR A 179 -0.62 -4.78 17.25
C THR A 179 -0.36 -5.09 15.78
N HIS A 180 0.85 -5.53 15.42
CA HIS A 180 1.23 -5.74 14.03
C HIS A 180 2.06 -7.00 13.79
N SER A 181 2.04 -7.48 12.55
CA SER A 181 3.05 -8.40 12.01
C SER A 181 3.49 -7.95 10.63
N CYS A 182 4.62 -8.49 10.16
CA CYS A 182 5.20 -8.16 8.87
C CYS A 182 5.63 -9.47 8.19
N HIS A 183 5.32 -9.59 6.90
CA HIS A 183 5.66 -10.74 6.08
C HIS A 183 6.25 -10.25 4.76
N ASP A 184 7.46 -10.70 4.45
CA ASP A 184 8.07 -10.55 3.13
C ASP A 184 7.50 -11.65 2.22
N ASP A 185 7.15 -11.27 1.00
CA ASP A 185 6.70 -12.14 -0.09
C ASP A 185 5.71 -13.24 0.34
N PRO A 186 4.52 -12.86 0.87
CA PRO A 186 3.52 -13.86 1.20
C PRO A 186 3.06 -14.58 -0.07
N ASP A 187 2.90 -15.90 0.01
CA ASP A 187 2.58 -16.77 -1.12
C ASP A 187 1.43 -16.23 -1.99
N ASP A 188 0.34 -15.75 -1.38
CA ASP A 188 -0.84 -15.27 -2.11
C ASP A 188 -0.55 -14.04 -3.00
N VAL A 189 0.34 -13.14 -2.56
CA VAL A 189 0.81 -12.01 -3.37
C VAL A 189 1.86 -12.47 -4.38
N GLU A 190 2.78 -13.35 -4.00
CA GLU A 190 3.81 -13.85 -4.91
C GLU A 190 3.20 -14.62 -6.10
N HIS A 191 2.23 -15.51 -5.83
CA HIS A 191 1.50 -16.23 -6.88
C HIS A 191 0.78 -15.27 -7.83
N LEU A 192 0.25 -14.15 -7.32
CA LEU A 192 -0.34 -13.11 -8.16
C LEU A 192 0.69 -12.45 -9.07
N LEU A 193 1.88 -12.11 -8.55
CA LEU A 193 2.98 -11.57 -9.35
C LEU A 193 3.50 -12.56 -10.40
N CYS A 194 3.47 -13.85 -10.08
CA CYS A 194 3.90 -14.91 -10.98
C CYS A 194 2.99 -15.11 -12.19
N VAL A 195 1.74 -14.63 -12.17
CA VAL A 195 0.86 -14.62 -13.35
C VAL A 195 1.50 -13.86 -14.52
N ASP A 196 2.17 -12.74 -14.23
CA ASP A 196 2.85 -11.92 -15.23
C ASP A 196 4.29 -12.42 -15.54
N HIS A 197 4.83 -13.34 -14.73
CA HIS A 197 6.21 -13.83 -14.81
C HIS A 197 6.33 -15.38 -14.68
N PRO A 198 5.54 -16.18 -15.41
CA PRO A 198 5.39 -17.61 -15.14
C PRO A 198 6.65 -18.45 -15.33
N TYR A 199 7.62 -17.95 -16.11
CA TYR A 199 8.88 -18.65 -16.37
C TYR A 199 10.04 -18.20 -15.47
N SER A 200 9.83 -17.20 -14.62
CA SER A 200 10.85 -16.78 -13.64
C SER A 200 11.17 -17.92 -12.69
N TYR A 201 12.42 -17.98 -12.22
CA TYR A 201 12.87 -19.04 -11.30
C TYR A 201 12.04 -19.07 -10.01
N ALA A 202 11.73 -17.90 -9.44
CA ALA A 202 10.89 -17.76 -8.25
C ALA A 202 9.48 -18.36 -8.44
N CYS A 203 8.96 -18.36 -9.66
CA CYS A 203 7.61 -18.82 -9.99
C CYS A 203 7.52 -20.31 -10.37
N GLN A 204 8.62 -21.07 -10.20
CA GLN A 204 8.69 -22.49 -10.52
C GLN A 204 8.45 -23.34 -9.28
N PHE A 205 7.21 -23.27 -8.75
CA PHE A 205 6.78 -23.84 -7.47
C PHE A 205 7.08 -25.35 -7.25
N LEU A 206 7.33 -26.10 -8.32
CA LEU A 206 7.63 -27.55 -8.27
C LEU A 206 9.13 -27.90 -8.19
N LYS A 207 10.05 -26.92 -8.27
CA LYS A 207 11.50 -27.20 -8.24
C LYS A 207 12.08 -27.36 -6.83
N GLU A 208 11.44 -26.80 -5.81
CA GLU A 208 11.96 -26.86 -4.43
C GLU A 208 11.67 -28.19 -3.71
N HIS A 209 10.60 -28.90 -4.08
CA HIS A 209 10.28 -30.20 -3.46
C HIS A 209 11.30 -31.31 -3.80
N LYS A 210 12.00 -31.22 -4.93
CA LYS A 210 12.98 -32.25 -5.34
C LYS A 210 14.31 -32.17 -4.56
N HIS A 211 14.59 -31.07 -3.87
CA HIS A 211 15.80 -30.95 -3.07
C HIS A 211 15.63 -31.43 -1.62
N LYS A 212 14.40 -31.53 -1.11
CA LYS A 212 14.12 -32.07 0.23
C LYS A 212 13.98 -33.60 0.28
N GLU A 213 13.53 -34.23 -0.81
CA GLU A 213 13.43 -35.71 -0.84
C GLU A 213 14.77 -36.42 -1.04
N LYS A 214 15.78 -35.75 -1.59
CA LYS A 214 17.07 -36.38 -1.90
C LYS A 214 18.01 -36.51 -0.69
N SER A 215 17.76 -35.81 0.41
CA SER A 215 18.61 -35.87 1.61
C SER A 215 18.20 -36.93 2.64
N ASP A 216 17.09 -37.63 2.43
CA ASP A 216 16.50 -38.58 3.41
C ASP A 216 16.72 -40.07 3.08
N TRP A 217 17.50 -40.39 2.04
CA TRP A 217 17.75 -41.79 1.62
C TRP A 217 19.23 -42.23 1.62
N ASP A 218 20.15 -41.37 2.08
CA ASP A 218 21.60 -41.69 2.16
C ASP A 218 22.10 -41.90 3.61
N GLY A 219 21.24 -42.46 4.48
CA GLY A 219 21.57 -42.81 5.88
C GLY A 219 21.41 -44.29 6.18
#